data_AF-K1ELA1-F1
#
_entry.id   AF-K1ELA1-F1
#
_cell.length_a   1.000
_cell.length_b   1.000
_cell.length_c   1.000
_cell.angle_alpha   90.00
_cell.angle_beta   90.00
_cell.angle_gamma   90.00
#
_symmetry.space_group_name_H-M   'P 1'
#
loop_
_entity.id
_entity.type
_entity.pdbx_description
1 polymer ?
#
loop_
_entity_poly.entity_id
_entity_poly.type
_entity_poly.pdbx_seq_one_letter_code
_entity_poly.pdbx_strand_id
1 'polypeptide(L)'
;MDHDTEAGAQTFGDLVRDYVRHPDEERLHALRKAVTRSSSFDPDLELHSAMAPLLRRGDHVAVVTGITEQMPGAALNPSAHRLLSFALAALGEHAASEREARMSRLSVSSVLATGDGSHERPWSVLRVADEYDILRTRKVRVGSQSTRREEGRVLDRHESPDGQVTWFVLDPAGAR
;
A
#
# COMPACT_ATOMS: atom_id res chain seq x y z
N MET A 1 -37.61 -14.31 22.84
CA MET A 1 -36.55 -15.30 23.12
C MET A 1 -35.56 -15.04 22.01
N ASP A 2 -34.69 -14.08 22.28
CA ASP A 2 -33.99 -13.35 21.23
C ASP A 2 -32.72 -14.14 20.92
N HIS A 3 -32.76 -14.86 19.80
CA HIS A 3 -31.57 -15.41 19.18
C HIS A 3 -30.86 -14.26 18.46
N ASP A 4 -30.07 -13.50 19.22
CA ASP A 4 -29.05 -12.63 18.64
C ASP A 4 -28.09 -13.48 17.82
N THR A 5 -28.03 -13.14 16.54
CA THR A 5 -27.16 -13.76 15.55
C THR A 5 -25.77 -13.14 15.71
N GLU A 6 -24.83 -13.83 16.36
CA GLU A 6 -23.41 -13.49 16.25
C GLU A 6 -22.97 -13.74 14.80
N ALA A 7 -23.05 -12.70 13.98
CA ALA A 7 -22.35 -12.65 12.70
C ALA A 7 -20.85 -12.79 13.00
N GLY A 8 -20.26 -13.93 12.63
CA GLY A 8 -18.84 -14.20 12.86
C GLY A 8 -17.97 -13.05 12.35
N ALA A 9 -17.02 -12.60 13.17
CA ALA A 9 -16.14 -11.49 12.83
C ALA A 9 -15.40 -11.76 11.51
N GLN A 10 -15.50 -10.82 10.57
CA GLN A 10 -14.84 -10.91 9.27
C GLN A 10 -13.31 -10.97 9.44
N THR A 11 -12.65 -11.95 8.81
CA THR A 11 -11.19 -12.07 8.87
C THR A 11 -10.50 -11.08 7.94
N PHE A 12 -9.20 -10.82 8.15
CA PHE A 12 -8.41 -10.01 7.20
C PHE A 12 -8.44 -10.59 5.77
N GLY A 13 -8.37 -11.92 5.65
CA GLY A 13 -8.46 -12.61 4.37
C GLY A 13 -9.81 -12.43 3.67
N ASP A 14 -10.91 -12.33 4.45
CA ASP A 14 -12.24 -12.02 3.90
C ASP A 14 -12.29 -10.60 3.36
N LEU A 15 -11.73 -9.61 4.08
CA LEU A 15 -11.66 -8.21 3.64
C LEU A 15 -10.89 -8.06 2.33
N VAL A 16 -9.73 -8.72 2.20
CA VAL A 16 -8.95 -8.71 0.96
C VAL A 16 -9.75 -9.33 -0.18
N ARG A 17 -10.38 -10.48 0.03
CA ARG A 17 -11.19 -11.15 -0.99
C ARG A 17 -12.37 -10.31 -1.44
N ASP A 18 -13.05 -9.65 -0.51
CA ASP A 18 -14.19 -8.79 -0.80
C ASP A 18 -13.76 -7.57 -1.62
N TYR A 19 -12.70 -6.87 -1.21
CA TYR A 19 -12.17 -5.74 -1.95
C TYR A 19 -11.65 -6.11 -3.35
N VAL A 20 -10.97 -7.26 -3.51
CA VAL A 20 -10.53 -7.75 -4.82
C VAL A 20 -11.70 -7.98 -5.78
N ARG A 21 -12.85 -8.44 -5.27
CA ARG A 21 -14.06 -8.69 -6.08
C ARG A 21 -14.84 -7.41 -6.36
N HIS A 22 -14.84 -6.48 -5.41
CA HIS A 22 -15.64 -5.27 -5.41
C HIS A 22 -14.78 -4.08 -4.93
N PRO A 23 -13.93 -3.51 -5.80
CA PRO A 23 -13.03 -2.44 -5.41
C PRO A 23 -13.76 -1.09 -5.36
N ASP A 24 -14.48 -0.85 -4.27
CA ASP A 24 -15.16 0.41 -3.97
C ASP A 24 -14.61 1.09 -2.71
N GLU A 25 -15.10 2.29 -2.43
CA GLU A 25 -14.64 3.14 -1.33
C GLU A 25 -14.92 2.50 0.04
N GLU A 26 -16.10 1.89 0.22
CA GLU A 26 -16.50 1.29 1.50
C GLU A 26 -15.57 0.13 1.86
N ARG A 27 -15.32 -0.78 0.91
CA ARG A 27 -14.45 -1.94 1.09
C ARG A 27 -12.99 -1.53 1.23
N LEU A 28 -12.55 -0.50 0.51
CA LEU A 28 -11.22 0.06 0.69
C LEU A 28 -11.04 0.64 2.11
N HIS A 29 -12.02 1.39 2.61
CA HIS A 29 -11.98 1.94 3.95
C HIS A 29 -11.89 0.82 5.01
N ALA A 30 -12.73 -0.22 4.89
CA ALA A 30 -12.69 -1.37 5.78
C ALA A 30 -11.32 -2.08 5.76
N LEU A 31 -10.75 -2.28 4.57
CA LEU A 31 -9.43 -2.91 4.41
C LEU A 31 -8.30 -2.05 4.99
N ARG A 32 -8.29 -0.73 4.71
CA ARG A 32 -7.30 0.22 5.29
C ARG A 32 -7.35 0.24 6.81
N LYS A 33 -8.55 0.21 7.39
CA LYS A 33 -8.76 0.14 8.84
C LYS A 33 -8.24 -1.16 9.44
N ALA A 34 -8.41 -2.29 8.75
CA ALA A 34 -7.87 -3.57 9.22
C ALA A 34 -6.34 -3.63 9.11
N VAL A 35 -5.76 -3.09 8.03
CA VAL A 35 -4.30 -2.96 7.87
C VAL A 35 -3.70 -2.13 9.00
N THR A 36 -4.23 -0.92 9.24
CA THR A 36 -3.67 0.05 10.21
C THR A 36 -3.85 -0.35 11.67
N ARG A 37 -4.84 -1.21 11.97
CA ARG A 37 -5.05 -1.77 13.31
C ARG A 37 -4.28 -3.06 13.57
N SER A 38 -3.61 -3.61 12.56
CA SER A 38 -2.81 -4.81 12.75
C SER A 38 -1.56 -4.52 13.56
N SER A 39 -1.11 -5.51 14.34
CA SER A 39 0.11 -5.38 15.15
C SER A 39 1.39 -5.29 14.33
N SER A 40 1.35 -5.66 13.05
CA SER A 40 2.47 -5.52 12.10
C SER A 40 2.41 -4.24 11.28
N PHE A 41 1.45 -3.34 11.56
CA PHE A 41 1.44 -2.02 10.92
C PHE A 41 2.57 -1.15 11.45
N ASP A 42 3.57 -0.93 10.60
CA ASP A 42 4.64 0.04 10.82
C ASP A 42 4.42 1.25 9.88
N PRO A 43 4.19 2.48 10.39
CA PRO A 43 4.04 3.67 9.56
C PRO A 43 5.33 4.09 8.84
N ASP A 44 6.50 3.65 9.34
CA ASP A 44 7.83 3.99 8.84
C ASP A 44 8.42 2.86 7.96
N LEU A 45 7.57 1.90 7.54
CA LEU A 45 7.99 0.73 6.77
C LEU A 45 8.63 1.11 5.43
N GLU A 46 9.95 0.95 5.33
CA GLU A 46 10.75 1.23 4.12
C GLU A 46 11.40 -0.06 3.56
N LEU A 47 10.63 -0.81 2.78
CA LEU A 47 11.03 -2.14 2.29
C LEU A 47 12.19 -2.12 1.29
N HIS A 48 12.30 -1.08 0.48
CA HIS A 48 13.37 -1.01 -0.54
C HIS A 48 14.75 -1.05 0.11
N SER A 49 14.97 -0.21 1.10
CA SER A 49 16.24 -0.16 1.84
C SER A 49 16.45 -1.42 2.68
N ALA A 50 15.39 -1.90 3.36
CA ALA A 50 15.46 -3.08 4.21
C ALA A 50 15.81 -4.36 3.43
N MET A 51 15.22 -4.56 2.25
CA MET A 51 15.39 -5.79 1.46
C MET A 51 16.59 -5.75 0.50
N ALA A 52 17.14 -4.57 0.20
CA ALA A 52 18.24 -4.42 -0.76
C ALA A 52 19.45 -5.32 -0.49
N PRO A 53 19.94 -5.50 0.76
CA PRO A 53 21.04 -6.43 1.03
C PRO A 53 20.70 -7.89 0.71
N LEU A 54 19.45 -8.32 0.94
CA LEU A 54 19.02 -9.69 0.66
C LEU A 54 18.92 -9.93 -0.86
N LEU A 55 18.35 -8.96 -1.58
CA LEU A 55 18.24 -9.00 -3.03
C LEU A 55 19.61 -9.05 -3.71
N ARG A 56 20.59 -8.25 -3.25
CA ARG A 56 21.95 -8.23 -3.83
C ARG A 56 22.67 -9.58 -3.72
N ARG A 57 22.40 -10.36 -2.68
CA ARG A 57 23.00 -11.69 -2.49
C ARG A 57 22.15 -12.84 -3.06
N GLY A 58 21.02 -12.55 -3.71
CA GLY A 58 20.11 -13.56 -4.26
C GLY A 58 19.35 -14.38 -3.21
N ASP A 59 19.24 -13.89 -1.98
CA ASP A 59 18.58 -14.61 -0.88
C ASP A 59 17.07 -14.36 -0.92
N HIS A 60 16.43 -14.96 -1.92
CA HIS A 60 15.01 -14.77 -2.20
C HIS A 60 14.11 -15.37 -1.12
N VAL A 61 14.56 -16.42 -0.43
CA VAL A 61 13.82 -16.99 0.72
C VAL A 61 13.72 -15.96 1.84
N ALA A 62 14.84 -15.32 2.23
CA ALA A 62 14.82 -14.29 3.26
C ALA A 62 13.97 -13.07 2.87
N VAL A 63 13.93 -12.70 1.58
CA VAL A 63 13.03 -11.64 1.09
C VAL A 63 11.56 -12.03 1.30
N VAL A 64 11.18 -13.25 0.94
CA VAL A 64 9.79 -13.72 1.11
C VAL A 64 9.41 -13.75 2.59
N THR A 65 10.27 -14.33 3.44
CA THR A 65 10.04 -14.40 4.88
C THR A 65 9.92 -13.00 5.49
N GLY A 66 10.90 -12.13 5.25
CA GLY A 66 10.95 -10.81 5.86
C GLY A 66 9.77 -9.91 5.48
N ILE A 67 9.24 -10.02 4.25
CA ILE A 67 8.04 -9.27 3.83
C ILE A 67 6.76 -9.91 4.40
N THR A 68 6.70 -11.25 4.44
CA THR A 68 5.52 -11.95 4.97
C THR A 68 5.32 -11.67 6.45
N GLU A 69 6.40 -11.48 7.22
CA GLU A 69 6.35 -11.06 8.63
C GLU A 69 5.74 -9.65 8.82
N GLN A 70 5.76 -8.81 7.79
CA GLN A 70 5.10 -7.49 7.82
C GLN A 70 3.60 -7.57 7.51
N MET A 71 3.07 -8.75 7.18
CA MET A 71 1.64 -8.92 6.92
C MET A 71 0.87 -9.07 8.24
N PRO A 72 -0.39 -8.59 8.32
CA PRO A 72 -1.13 -7.89 7.27
C PRO A 72 -0.83 -6.37 7.16
N GLY A 73 0.04 -5.81 8.01
CA GLY A 73 0.38 -4.38 8.00
C GLY A 73 0.88 -3.86 6.63
N ALA A 74 1.56 -4.70 5.85
CA ALA A 74 2.07 -4.36 4.51
C ALA A 74 1.12 -4.72 3.36
N ALA A 75 -0.10 -5.20 3.61
CA ALA A 75 -0.99 -5.76 2.57
C ALA A 75 -1.54 -4.75 1.55
N LEU A 76 -1.42 -3.45 1.83
CA LEU A 76 -1.72 -2.38 0.87
C LEU A 76 -0.44 -1.66 0.38
N ASN A 77 0.74 -2.17 0.70
CA ASN A 77 2.00 -1.60 0.24
C ASN A 77 2.37 -2.17 -1.15
N PRO A 78 2.42 -1.35 -2.22
CA PRO A 78 2.71 -1.83 -3.57
C PRO A 78 4.08 -2.52 -3.70
N SER A 79 5.09 -2.01 -2.99
CA SER A 79 6.44 -2.56 -3.02
C SER A 79 6.60 -3.90 -2.33
N ALA A 80 5.88 -4.16 -1.24
CA ALA A 80 5.83 -5.47 -0.59
C ALA A 80 5.47 -6.56 -1.61
N HIS A 81 4.35 -6.35 -2.30
CA HIS A 81 3.86 -7.28 -3.31
C HIS A 81 4.77 -7.36 -4.55
N ARG A 82 5.40 -6.25 -4.96
CA ARG A 82 6.35 -6.27 -6.08
C ARG A 82 7.60 -7.08 -5.75
N LEU A 83 8.15 -6.90 -4.55
CA LEU A 83 9.33 -7.62 -4.07
C LEU A 83 9.04 -9.10 -3.85
N LEU A 84 7.87 -9.43 -3.28
CA LEU A 84 7.40 -10.82 -3.17
C LEU A 84 7.26 -11.46 -4.55
N SER A 85 6.62 -10.78 -5.50
CA SER A 85 6.46 -11.28 -6.86
C SER A 85 7.81 -11.61 -7.52
N PHE A 86 8.79 -10.72 -7.37
CA PHE A 86 10.15 -10.93 -7.87
C PHE A 86 10.84 -12.13 -7.19
N ALA A 87 10.84 -12.18 -5.85
CA ALA A 87 11.51 -13.24 -5.11
C ALA A 87 10.88 -14.62 -5.36
N LEU A 88 9.54 -14.69 -5.40
CA LEU A 88 8.81 -15.93 -5.70
C LEU A 88 9.09 -16.43 -7.12
N ALA A 89 9.16 -15.54 -8.11
CA ALA A 89 9.53 -15.93 -9.47
C ALA A 89 10.93 -16.53 -9.53
N ALA A 90 11.89 -15.95 -8.79
CA ALA A 90 13.26 -16.46 -8.73
C ALA A 90 13.37 -17.84 -8.04
N LEU A 91 12.40 -18.19 -7.17
CA LEU A 91 12.28 -19.49 -6.53
C LEU A 91 11.49 -20.53 -7.36
N GLY A 92 10.99 -20.15 -8.55
CA GLY A 92 10.13 -21.02 -9.38
C GLY A 92 8.66 -21.06 -8.98
N GLU A 93 8.25 -20.24 -8.00
CA GLU A 93 6.89 -20.16 -7.48
C GLU A 93 6.00 -19.25 -8.33
N HIS A 94 5.89 -19.56 -9.63
CA HIS A 94 5.26 -18.67 -10.63
C HIS A 94 3.81 -18.29 -10.32
N ALA A 95 2.99 -19.26 -9.88
CA ALA A 95 1.60 -18.98 -9.53
C ALA A 95 1.47 -18.02 -8.34
N ALA A 96 2.37 -18.12 -7.35
CA ALA A 96 2.43 -17.19 -6.23
C ALA A 96 2.94 -15.83 -6.68
N SER A 97 4.00 -15.80 -7.50
CA SER A 97 4.53 -14.57 -8.10
C SER A 97 3.46 -13.77 -8.83
N GLU A 98 2.60 -14.41 -9.63
CA GLU A 98 1.51 -13.75 -10.34
C GLU A 98 0.44 -13.19 -9.42
N ARG A 99 0.12 -13.90 -8.32
CA ARG A 99 -0.81 -13.39 -7.30
C ARG A 99 -0.28 -12.10 -6.70
N GLU A 100 1.00 -12.08 -6.33
CA GLU A 100 1.64 -10.89 -5.77
C GLU A 100 1.76 -9.76 -6.80
N ALA A 101 2.01 -10.07 -8.07
CA ALA A 101 1.97 -9.06 -9.13
C ALA A 101 0.57 -8.43 -9.28
N ARG A 102 -0.50 -9.21 -9.11
CA ARG A 102 -1.89 -8.68 -9.11
C ARG A 102 -2.14 -7.82 -7.88
N MET A 103 -1.70 -8.26 -6.70
CA MET A 103 -1.83 -7.47 -5.46
C MET A 103 -1.08 -6.15 -5.55
N SER A 104 0.15 -6.12 -6.10
CA SER A 104 0.91 -4.87 -6.29
C SER A 104 0.14 -3.86 -7.15
N ARG A 105 -0.50 -4.31 -8.24
CA ARG A 105 -1.35 -3.44 -9.08
C ARG A 105 -2.59 -2.97 -8.33
N LEU A 106 -3.22 -3.86 -7.56
CA LEU A 106 -4.38 -3.51 -6.75
C LEU A 106 -4.04 -2.46 -5.69
N SER A 107 -2.91 -2.59 -5.00
CA SER A 107 -2.43 -1.60 -4.02
C SER A 107 -2.25 -0.22 -4.66
N VAL A 108 -1.65 -0.14 -5.86
CA VAL A 108 -1.55 1.12 -6.60
C VAL A 108 -2.93 1.67 -6.95
N SER A 109 -3.79 0.85 -7.56
CA SER A 109 -5.14 1.26 -7.94
C SER A 109 -5.96 1.75 -6.74
N SER A 110 -5.75 1.16 -5.56
CA SER A 110 -6.45 1.56 -4.34
C SER A 110 -6.12 2.99 -3.91
N VAL A 111 -4.87 3.42 -4.07
CA VAL A 111 -4.46 4.81 -3.80
C VAL A 111 -4.99 5.75 -4.88
N LEU A 112 -4.91 5.33 -6.15
CA LEU A 112 -5.43 6.12 -7.27
C LEU A 112 -6.95 6.29 -7.24
N ALA A 113 -7.68 5.40 -6.55
CA ALA A 113 -9.12 5.49 -6.39
C ALA A 113 -9.55 6.60 -5.42
N THR A 114 -8.66 7.09 -4.55
CA THR A 114 -9.03 8.08 -3.52
C THR A 114 -9.05 9.53 -4.02
N GLY A 115 -8.55 9.78 -5.24
CA GLY A 115 -8.35 11.13 -5.75
C GLY A 115 -7.73 11.14 -7.14
N ASP A 116 -7.30 12.31 -7.60
CA ASP A 116 -6.64 12.47 -8.90
C ASP A 116 -5.21 13.06 -8.78
N GLY A 117 -4.75 13.32 -7.55
CA GLY A 117 -3.42 13.85 -7.26
C GLY A 117 -3.33 15.37 -7.38
N SER A 118 -4.46 16.05 -7.64
CA SER A 118 -4.58 17.50 -7.50
C SER A 118 -4.55 17.94 -6.03
N HIS A 119 -4.43 19.24 -5.80
CA HIS A 119 -4.50 19.81 -4.45
C HIS A 119 -5.88 19.60 -3.82
N GLU A 120 -6.93 19.73 -4.62
CA GLU A 120 -8.33 19.57 -4.22
C GLU A 120 -8.68 18.11 -3.92
N ARG A 121 -8.11 17.16 -4.68
CA ARG A 121 -8.35 15.72 -4.55
C ARG A 121 -7.03 14.94 -4.54
N PRO A 122 -6.22 15.09 -3.49
CA PRO A 122 -4.92 14.43 -3.40
C PRO A 122 -5.10 12.91 -3.26
N TRP A 123 -4.07 12.15 -3.63
CA TRP A 123 -4.06 10.72 -3.37
C TRP A 123 -3.80 10.45 -1.88
N SER A 124 -4.54 9.50 -1.32
CA SER A 124 -4.49 9.16 0.10
C SER A 124 -3.66 7.90 0.31
N VAL A 125 -2.60 8.03 1.09
CA VAL A 125 -1.64 6.96 1.40
C VAL A 125 -1.67 6.61 2.88
N LEU A 126 -1.24 5.38 3.21
CA LEU A 126 -1.07 4.95 4.60
C LEU A 126 0.31 5.33 5.16
N ARG A 127 1.30 5.48 4.28
CA ARG A 127 2.70 5.78 4.60
C ARG A 127 3.29 6.74 3.57
N VAL A 128 4.28 7.52 3.99
CA VAL A 128 5.07 8.37 3.09
C VAL A 128 5.79 7.52 2.02
N ALA A 129 6.28 6.33 2.40
CA ALA A 129 6.89 5.37 1.48
C ALA A 129 6.01 5.03 0.26
N ASP A 130 4.69 4.94 0.50
CA ASP A 130 3.72 4.57 -0.54
C ASP A 130 3.60 5.67 -1.61
N GLU A 131 3.86 6.94 -1.28
CA GLU A 131 3.84 8.05 -2.26
C GLU A 131 4.86 7.81 -3.38
N TYR A 132 6.08 7.43 -2.99
CA TYR A 132 7.16 7.13 -3.93
C TYR A 132 6.86 5.89 -4.77
N ASP A 133 6.09 4.92 -4.25
CA ASP A 133 5.61 3.78 -5.03
C ASP A 133 4.64 4.20 -6.14
N ILE A 134 3.75 5.13 -5.84
CA ILE A 134 2.82 5.69 -6.83
C ILE A 134 3.59 6.49 -7.88
N LEU A 135 4.49 7.37 -7.46
CA LEU A 135 5.29 8.21 -8.37
C LEU A 135 6.15 7.36 -9.32
N ARG A 136 6.84 6.33 -8.79
CA ARG A 136 7.59 5.37 -9.61
C ARG A 136 6.70 4.66 -10.63
N THR A 137 5.52 4.21 -10.22
CA THR A 137 4.59 3.49 -11.10
C THR A 137 4.08 4.40 -12.23
N ARG A 138 3.88 5.69 -11.93
CA ARG A 138 3.48 6.72 -12.90
C ARG A 138 4.64 7.29 -13.71
N LYS A 139 5.88 6.82 -13.49
CA LYS A 139 7.11 7.32 -14.12
C LYS A 139 7.35 8.82 -13.89
N VAL A 140 6.85 9.35 -12.78
CA VAL A 140 7.10 10.73 -12.36
C VAL A 140 8.44 10.78 -11.65
N ARG A 141 9.35 11.62 -12.14
CA ARG A 141 10.61 11.90 -11.46
C ARG A 141 10.35 12.94 -10.38
N VAL A 142 10.71 12.63 -9.13
CA VAL A 142 10.66 13.60 -8.04
C VAL A 142 11.82 14.58 -8.18
N GLY A 143 11.51 15.87 -8.23
CA GLY A 143 12.50 16.95 -8.20
C GLY A 143 12.62 17.54 -6.79
N SER A 144 11.49 17.89 -6.18
CA SER A 144 11.43 18.37 -4.80
C SER A 144 10.17 17.89 -4.08
N GLN A 145 10.23 17.83 -2.75
CA GLN A 145 9.10 17.54 -1.87
C GLN A 145 8.94 18.68 -0.86
N SER A 146 7.71 19.03 -0.54
CA SER A 146 7.41 19.93 0.56
C SER A 146 6.11 19.56 1.27
N THR A 147 6.12 19.59 2.59
CA THR A 147 4.93 19.34 3.41
C THR A 147 4.16 20.65 3.65
N ARG A 148 2.83 20.55 3.66
CA ARG A 148 1.89 21.62 4.01
C ARG A 148 0.92 21.11 5.07
N ARG A 149 0.56 21.98 6.01
CA ARG A 149 -0.48 21.70 6.99
C ARG A 149 -1.64 22.63 6.70
N GLU A 150 -2.74 22.04 6.25
CA GLU A 150 -3.93 22.77 5.79
C GLU A 150 -5.15 22.08 6.39
N GLU A 151 -6.01 22.86 7.07
CA GLU A 151 -7.28 22.35 7.64
C GLU A 151 -7.11 21.10 8.53
N GLY A 152 -5.97 21.00 9.24
CA GLY A 152 -5.66 19.86 10.11
C GLY A 152 -5.12 18.62 9.37
N ARG A 153 -5.04 18.64 8.05
CA ARG A 153 -4.44 17.60 7.22
C ARG A 153 -2.96 17.88 6.96
N VAL A 154 -2.19 16.81 6.83
CA VAL A 154 -0.79 16.86 6.35
C VAL A 154 -0.80 16.50 4.87
N LEU A 155 -0.45 17.47 4.03
CA LEU A 155 -0.36 17.32 2.58
C LEU A 155 1.10 17.32 2.16
N ASP A 156 1.49 16.33 1.37
CA ASP A 156 2.81 16.28 0.76
C ASP A 156 2.71 16.63 -0.73
N ARG A 157 3.45 17.69 -1.10
CA ARG A 157 3.54 18.19 -2.46
C ARG A 157 4.83 17.70 -3.08
N HIS A 158 4.73 16.94 -4.16
CA HIS A 158 5.84 16.53 -5.00
C HIS A 158 5.83 17.35 -6.28
N GLU A 159 6.97 17.92 -6.63
CA GLU A 159 7.18 18.65 -7.89
C GLU A 159 8.29 17.98 -8.68
N SER A 160 8.00 17.67 -9.93
CA SER A 160 8.96 17.12 -10.87
C SER A 160 9.78 18.21 -11.55
N PRO A 161 10.94 17.88 -12.14
CA PRO A 161 11.78 18.88 -12.84
C PRO A 161 11.11 19.57 -14.04
N ASP A 162 10.07 18.97 -14.61
CA ASP A 162 9.25 19.53 -15.69
C ASP A 162 8.03 20.32 -15.18
N GLY A 163 7.93 20.55 -13.86
CA GLY A 163 6.91 21.40 -13.24
C GLY A 163 5.57 20.70 -12.98
N GLN A 164 5.47 19.38 -13.19
CA GLN A 164 4.31 18.61 -12.78
C GLN A 164 4.24 18.57 -11.25
N VAL A 165 3.08 18.91 -10.71
CA VAL A 165 2.81 18.88 -9.26
C VAL A 165 1.85 17.73 -8.96
N THR A 166 2.14 16.97 -7.91
CA THR A 166 1.26 15.91 -7.39
C THR A 166 1.16 16.05 -5.88
N TRP A 167 -0.06 15.88 -5.37
CA TRP A 167 -0.37 16.00 -3.96
C TRP A 167 -0.80 14.67 -3.36
N PHE A 168 -0.28 14.40 -2.18
CA PHE A 168 -0.65 13.27 -1.33
C PHE A 168 -1.17 13.77 0.01
N VAL A 169 -2.02 12.97 0.64
CA VAL A 169 -2.44 13.15 2.03
C VAL A 169 -2.12 11.88 2.81
N LEU A 170 -1.47 12.05 3.96
CA LEU A 170 -1.25 10.94 4.88
C LEU A 170 -2.53 10.70 5.69
N ASP A 171 -3.20 9.59 5.41
CA ASP A 171 -4.46 9.23 6.05
C ASP A 171 -4.46 7.75 6.47
N PRO A 172 -3.78 7.44 7.59
CA PRO A 172 -3.77 6.10 8.18
C PRO A 172 -5.09 5.77 8.88
N ALA A 173 -5.93 6.75 9.19
CA ALA A 173 -7.17 6.55 9.93
C ALA A 173 -8.40 6.32 9.03
N GLY A 174 -8.28 6.56 7.72
CA GLY A 174 -9.42 6.61 6.80
C GLY A 174 -10.37 7.74 7.18
N ALA A 175 -9.84 8.88 7.62
CA ALA A 175 -10.64 10.00 8.11
C ALA A 175 -11.52 10.54 6.98
N ARG A 176 -12.83 10.39 7.18
CA ARG A 176 -13.89 11.00 6.37
C ARG A 176 -13.78 12.52 6.38
#